data_AF-A0A9Q5ZEP1-F1
#
_entry.id   AF-A0A9Q5ZEP1-F1
#
_cell.length_a   1.000
_cell.length_b   1.000
_cell.length_c   1.000
_cell.angle_alpha   90.00
_cell.angle_beta   90.00
_cell.angle_gamma   90.00
#
_symmetry.space_group_name_H-M   'P 1'
#
loop_
_entity.id
_entity.type
_entity.pdbx_description
1 polymer ?
#
loop_
_entity_poly.entity_id
_entity_poly.type
_entity_poly.pdbx_seq_one_letter_code
_entity_poly.pdbx_strand_id
1 'polypeptide(L)'
;MLNYNPLHCLPSAEDLPDSDDEPVDNQLQHLIPGLLEAILAWLWANRMDWFFGVDMGIYYDPELPPIVPDGFLSLGVERVFDENLRLSYVLWEENVMPIMALEVVSHRRRGEYTSKKKLYAEMEILYYVVYNPERRRKPPLEVYRFVNGEYVLQPGNPVWLPEINLAIGYERGIYQGITRDWLYWYDAQQVRYLTPEERATAAEQRAQRLAEELRRLGIDPDALS
;
A
#
# COMPACT_ATOMS: atom_id res chain seq x y z
N MET A 1 16.56 8.10 13.55
CA MET A 1 16.32 9.49 13.04
C MET A 1 17.48 9.92 12.13
N LEU A 2 17.20 10.25 10.88
CA LEU A 2 18.19 10.77 9.92
C LEU A 2 18.44 12.25 10.22
N ASN A 3 19.71 12.63 10.38
CA ASN A 3 20.10 14.01 10.69
C ASN A 3 20.64 14.68 9.42
N TYR A 4 19.79 15.45 8.74
CA TYR A 4 20.20 16.25 7.59
C TYR A 4 20.78 17.59 8.04
N ASN A 5 21.87 18.04 7.41
CA ASN A 5 22.45 19.36 7.68
C ASN A 5 21.73 20.42 6.80
N PRO A 6 20.98 21.37 7.39
CA PRO A 6 20.25 22.38 6.62
C PRO A 6 21.15 23.38 5.86
N LEU A 7 22.47 23.36 6.10
CA LEU A 7 23.45 24.15 5.34
C LEU A 7 23.92 23.45 4.06
N HIS A 8 23.57 22.18 3.86
CA HIS A 8 23.85 21.48 2.61
C HIS A 8 22.71 21.77 1.62
N CYS A 9 23.06 22.15 0.38
CA CYS A 9 22.09 22.18 -0.72
C CYS A 9 21.75 20.73 -1.08
N LEU A 10 20.68 20.20 -0.48
CA LEU A 10 20.18 18.85 -0.77
C LEU A 10 19.43 18.87 -2.11
N PRO A 11 19.52 17.80 -2.91
CA PRO A 11 18.76 17.69 -4.16
C PRO A 11 17.26 17.63 -3.86
N SER A 12 16.45 18.22 -4.73
CA SER A 12 14.99 18.08 -4.68
C SER A 12 14.53 16.82 -5.40
N ALA A 13 13.24 16.46 -5.27
CA ALA A 13 12.66 15.38 -6.07
C ALA A 13 12.85 15.57 -7.59
N GLU A 14 12.93 16.80 -8.09
CA GLU A 14 13.14 17.11 -9.52
C GLU A 14 14.59 16.85 -9.98
N ASP A 15 15.55 16.89 -9.06
CA ASP A 15 16.98 16.67 -9.34
C ASP A 15 17.36 15.18 -9.31
N LEU A 16 16.45 14.32 -8.87
CA LEU A 16 16.69 12.90 -8.58
C LEU A 16 16.00 12.00 -9.62
N PRO A 17 16.58 10.82 -9.91
CA PRO A 17 15.89 9.80 -10.69
C PRO A 17 14.53 9.42 -10.08
N ASP A 18 13.49 9.41 -10.89
CA ASP A 18 12.12 9.00 -10.52
C ASP A 18 11.82 7.54 -10.92
N SER A 19 12.73 6.91 -11.68
CA SER A 19 12.72 5.52 -12.09
C SER A 19 14.03 4.84 -11.67
N ASP A 20 13.97 3.59 -11.23
CA ASP A 20 15.15 2.77 -10.97
C ASP A 20 15.70 2.05 -12.21
N ASP A 21 15.06 2.26 -13.37
CA ASP A 21 15.35 1.62 -14.66
C ASP A 21 15.36 0.07 -14.59
N GLU A 22 14.85 -0.53 -13.50
CA GLU A 22 14.66 -1.97 -13.38
C GLU A 22 13.28 -2.36 -13.92
N PRO A 23 13.18 -3.41 -14.76
CA PRO A 23 11.88 -3.90 -15.17
C PRO A 23 11.15 -4.47 -13.95
N VAL A 24 9.87 -4.10 -13.78
CA VAL A 24 8.97 -4.81 -12.87
C VAL A 24 9.06 -6.31 -13.17
N ASP A 25 9.46 -7.12 -12.18
CA ASP A 25 9.81 -8.52 -12.46
C ASP A 25 8.61 -9.34 -12.92
N ASN A 26 7.43 -9.01 -12.38
CA ASN A 26 6.20 -9.74 -12.65
C ASN A 26 4.94 -8.92 -12.35
N GLN A 27 3.85 -9.29 -13.01
CA GLN A 27 2.56 -8.61 -12.91
C GLN A 27 2.01 -8.50 -11.46
N LEU A 28 2.40 -9.39 -10.54
CA LEU A 28 1.90 -9.33 -9.17
C LEU A 28 2.51 -8.20 -8.35
N GLN A 29 3.78 -7.84 -8.61
CA GLN A 29 4.43 -6.69 -7.98
C GLN A 29 3.72 -5.38 -8.34
N HIS A 30 3.05 -5.31 -9.49
CA HIS A 30 2.20 -4.18 -9.83
C HIS A 30 0.78 -4.30 -9.23
N LEU A 31 0.11 -5.45 -9.42
CA LEU A 31 -1.31 -5.58 -9.08
C LEU A 31 -1.61 -5.60 -7.57
N ILE A 32 -0.72 -6.17 -6.75
CA ILE A 32 -0.92 -6.27 -5.30
C ILE A 32 -0.87 -4.90 -4.60
N PRO A 33 0.20 -4.09 -4.74
CA PRO A 33 0.23 -2.77 -4.14
C PRO A 33 -0.84 -1.84 -4.74
N GLY A 34 -1.09 -1.91 -6.06
CA GLY A 34 -2.16 -1.12 -6.70
C GLY A 34 -3.56 -1.45 -6.16
N LEU A 35 -3.84 -2.73 -5.85
CA LEU A 35 -5.09 -3.12 -5.17
C LEU A 35 -5.20 -2.49 -3.78
N LEU A 36 -4.12 -2.56 -2.98
CA LEU A 36 -4.10 -2.00 -1.62
C LEU A 36 -4.27 -0.47 -1.65
N GLU A 37 -3.59 0.21 -2.57
CA GLU A 37 -3.73 1.65 -2.80
C GLU A 37 -5.18 2.00 -3.17
N ALA A 38 -5.78 1.28 -4.12
CA ALA A 38 -7.13 1.54 -4.59
C ALA A 38 -8.18 1.36 -3.48
N ILE A 39 -8.00 0.38 -2.59
CA ILE A 39 -8.85 0.21 -1.41
C ILE A 39 -8.69 1.40 -0.44
N LEU A 40 -7.46 1.84 -0.16
CA LEU A 40 -7.21 3.01 0.69
C LEU A 40 -7.80 4.28 0.08
N ALA A 41 -7.65 4.49 -1.23
CA ALA A 41 -8.18 5.66 -1.93
C ALA A 41 -9.69 5.81 -1.72
N TRP A 42 -10.42 4.70 -1.68
CA TRP A 42 -11.85 4.68 -1.35
C TRP A 42 -12.13 4.81 0.14
N LEU A 43 -11.43 4.05 0.98
CA LEU A 43 -11.64 4.02 2.43
C LEU A 43 -11.35 5.38 3.08
N TRP A 44 -10.31 6.04 2.59
CA TRP A 44 -9.76 7.31 3.06
C TRP A 44 -10.02 8.43 2.05
N ALA A 45 -11.12 8.36 1.31
CA ALA A 45 -11.48 9.37 0.29
C ALA A 45 -11.52 10.81 0.85
N ASN A 46 -11.93 10.96 2.11
CA ASN A 46 -12.02 12.27 2.79
C ASN A 46 -10.78 12.60 3.63
N ARG A 47 -9.72 11.79 3.54
CA ARG A 47 -8.49 11.94 4.31
C ARG A 47 -7.36 12.38 3.38
N MET A 48 -6.64 13.42 3.76
CA MET A 48 -5.57 14.04 2.96
C MET A 48 -4.18 13.97 3.62
N ASP A 49 -4.08 13.37 4.80
CA ASP A 49 -2.83 13.20 5.57
C ASP A 49 -2.24 11.78 5.42
N TRP A 50 -2.14 11.28 4.19
CA TRP A 50 -1.50 9.99 3.90
C TRP A 50 -1.01 9.92 2.46
N PHE A 51 -0.01 9.08 2.22
CA PHE A 51 0.46 8.74 0.87
C PHE A 51 0.78 7.25 0.79
N PHE A 52 0.38 6.60 -0.29
CA PHE A 52 0.78 5.23 -0.59
C PHE A 52 1.55 5.22 -1.90
N GLY A 53 2.84 4.94 -1.83
CA GLY A 53 3.69 4.82 -3.01
C GLY A 53 3.69 3.40 -3.55
N VAL A 54 3.74 3.27 -4.88
CA VAL A 54 3.87 1.99 -5.59
C VAL A 54 5.05 2.11 -6.52
N ASP A 55 6.00 1.19 -6.42
CA ASP A 55 7.20 1.16 -7.27
C ASP A 55 7.93 2.53 -7.31
N MET A 56 8.02 3.18 -6.14
CA MET A 56 8.54 4.54 -6.01
C MET A 56 9.74 4.58 -5.06
N GLY A 57 10.80 5.26 -5.50
CA GLY A 57 12.02 5.44 -4.73
C GLY A 57 11.83 6.29 -3.47
N ILE A 58 12.27 5.75 -2.34
CA ILE A 58 12.43 6.48 -1.08
C ILE A 58 13.89 6.92 -0.98
N TYR A 59 14.12 8.23 -1.08
CA TYR A 59 15.43 8.84 -0.89
C TYR A 59 15.64 9.16 0.57
N TYR A 60 16.51 8.37 1.22
CA TYR A 60 16.83 8.49 2.63
C TYR A 60 18.19 9.13 2.88
N ASP A 61 19.08 9.12 1.89
CA ASP A 61 20.40 9.73 1.94
C ASP A 61 20.70 10.34 0.56
N PRO A 62 21.18 11.59 0.48
CA PRO A 62 21.42 12.28 -0.79
C PRO A 62 22.60 11.71 -1.59
N GLU A 63 23.48 10.91 -0.98
CA GLU A 63 24.65 10.32 -1.63
C GLU A 63 24.45 8.82 -1.96
N LEU A 64 23.37 8.21 -1.48
CA LEU A 64 23.06 6.79 -1.71
C LEU A 64 21.89 6.64 -2.70
N PRO A 65 21.85 5.51 -3.44
CA PRO A 65 20.68 5.20 -4.25
C PRO A 65 19.42 5.05 -3.37
N PRO A 66 18.24 5.38 -3.92
CA PRO A 66 16.99 5.20 -3.19
C PRO A 66 16.74 3.72 -2.92
N ILE A 67 15.92 3.44 -1.92
CA ILE A 67 15.29 2.13 -1.79
C ILE A 67 13.92 2.16 -2.46
N VAL A 68 13.63 1.16 -3.29
CA VAL A 68 12.35 1.04 -4.00
C VAL A 68 11.58 -0.16 -3.45
N PRO A 69 10.54 0.07 -2.63
CA PRO A 69 9.59 -0.97 -2.22
C PRO A 69 8.56 -1.23 -3.31
N ASP A 70 8.00 -2.44 -3.38
CA ASP A 70 6.82 -2.70 -4.24
C ASP A 70 5.63 -1.82 -3.81
N GLY A 71 5.53 -1.52 -2.53
CA GLY A 71 4.71 -0.41 -2.05
C GLY A 71 5.06 0.05 -0.64
N PHE A 72 4.65 1.25 -0.27
CA PHE A 72 4.82 1.76 1.08
C PHE A 72 3.69 2.70 1.47
N LEU A 73 3.49 2.88 2.78
CA LEU A 73 2.49 3.80 3.33
C LEU A 73 3.17 4.80 4.25
N SER A 74 2.84 6.08 4.08
CA SER A 74 3.18 7.19 4.96
C SER A 74 1.91 7.84 5.49
N LEU A 75 1.90 8.20 6.79
CA LEU A 75 0.79 8.91 7.44
C LEU A 75 1.28 10.28 7.93
N GLY A 76 0.43 11.29 7.88
CA GLY A 76 0.79 12.66 8.25
C GLY A 76 1.46 13.47 7.13
N VAL A 77 1.51 12.93 5.91
CA VAL A 77 2.01 13.63 4.70
C VAL A 77 0.86 14.01 3.79
N GLU A 78 1.03 15.07 3.01
CA GLU A 78 -0.02 15.57 2.12
C GLU A 78 -0.30 14.61 0.97
N ARG A 79 -1.53 14.11 0.84
CA ARG A 79 -1.85 13.10 -0.18
C ARG A 79 -1.59 13.57 -1.61
N VAL A 80 -1.91 14.83 -1.91
CA VAL A 80 -1.80 15.45 -3.23
C VAL A 80 -1.20 16.83 -3.06
N PHE A 81 0.03 17.03 -3.54
CA PHE A 81 0.71 18.33 -3.50
C PHE A 81 0.14 19.29 -4.56
N ASP A 82 0.08 18.81 -5.80
CA ASP A 82 -0.45 19.53 -6.96
C ASP A 82 -0.90 18.54 -8.05
N GLU A 83 -1.13 19.04 -9.27
CA GLU A 83 -1.53 18.23 -10.43
C GLU A 83 -0.42 17.33 -11.00
N ASN A 84 0.85 17.59 -10.65
CA ASN A 84 2.02 16.83 -11.10
C ASN A 84 2.36 15.67 -10.17
N LEU A 85 1.74 15.61 -8.98
CA LEU A 85 1.91 14.55 -8.00
C LEU A 85 3.38 14.41 -7.54
N ARG A 86 3.73 13.25 -6.97
CA ARG A 86 5.08 12.96 -6.47
C ARG A 86 5.89 12.23 -7.52
N LEU A 87 7.10 12.72 -7.80
CA LEU A 87 8.09 12.01 -8.60
C LEU A 87 8.80 10.93 -7.77
N SER A 88 9.17 11.28 -6.54
CA SER A 88 9.84 10.38 -5.61
C SER A 88 9.48 10.74 -4.16
N TYR A 89 9.85 9.89 -3.21
CA TYR A 89 9.60 10.14 -1.79
C TYR A 89 10.90 10.55 -1.10
N VAL A 90 11.10 11.87 -1.00
CA VAL A 90 12.34 12.47 -0.52
C VAL A 90 12.24 12.79 0.97
N LEU A 91 12.97 12.07 1.83
CA LEU A 91 12.79 12.15 3.29
C LEU A 91 13.13 13.51 3.90
N TRP A 92 14.06 14.26 3.32
CA TRP A 92 14.40 15.61 3.80
C TRP A 92 13.39 16.69 3.35
N GLU A 93 12.55 16.40 2.35
CA GLU A 93 11.43 17.26 1.96
C GLU A 93 10.16 16.88 2.73
N GLU A 94 9.83 15.58 2.74
CA GLU A 94 8.62 15.05 3.40
C GLU A 94 8.72 15.11 4.94
N ASN A 95 9.92 15.00 5.51
CA ASN A 95 10.19 14.98 6.95
C ASN A 95 9.43 13.88 7.74
N VAL A 96 8.87 12.90 7.02
CA VAL A 96 8.08 11.80 7.58
C VAL A 96 8.57 10.48 7.00
N MET A 97 9.01 9.58 7.87
CA MET A 97 9.37 8.22 7.49
C MET A 97 8.10 7.41 7.16
N PRO A 98 8.10 6.58 6.10
CA PRO A 98 7.04 5.62 5.87
C PRO A 98 6.80 4.74 7.10
N ILE A 99 5.53 4.54 7.42
CA ILE A 99 5.12 3.68 8.53
C ILE A 99 5.15 2.19 8.14
N MET A 100 5.01 1.89 6.85
CA MET A 100 4.97 0.52 6.34
C MET A 100 5.68 0.42 4.99
N ALA A 101 6.47 -0.64 4.80
CA ALA A 101 6.98 -1.08 3.50
C ALA A 101 6.44 -2.48 3.14
N LEU A 102 6.18 -2.71 1.87
CA LEU A 102 5.63 -3.94 1.29
C LEU A 102 6.57 -4.50 0.22
N GLU A 103 6.83 -5.80 0.30
CA GLU A 103 7.55 -6.56 -0.74
C GLU A 103 6.73 -7.79 -1.18
N VAL A 104 6.53 -7.91 -2.48
CA VAL A 104 5.88 -9.01 -3.19
C VAL A 104 6.96 -9.88 -3.84
N VAL A 105 7.33 -10.94 -3.12
CA VAL A 105 8.52 -11.75 -3.44
C VAL A 105 8.15 -12.96 -4.30
N SER A 106 8.92 -13.19 -5.36
CA SER A 106 8.96 -14.46 -6.13
C SER A 106 10.23 -15.27 -5.83
N HIS A 107 10.28 -16.55 -6.20
CA HIS A 107 11.38 -17.47 -5.85
C HIS A 107 12.82 -17.03 -6.22
N ARG A 108 13.02 -16.02 -7.07
CA ARG A 108 14.34 -15.67 -7.64
C ARG A 108 15.23 -14.75 -6.77
N ARG A 109 14.69 -14.01 -5.78
CA ARG A 109 15.39 -12.88 -5.13
C ARG A 109 15.67 -13.06 -3.62
N ARG A 110 16.24 -14.20 -3.18
CA ARG A 110 16.52 -14.44 -1.73
C ARG A 110 17.54 -13.47 -1.10
N GLY A 111 18.52 -12.98 -1.86
CA GLY A 111 19.60 -12.12 -1.34
C GLY A 111 19.12 -10.69 -1.08
N GLU A 112 18.48 -10.09 -2.07
CA GLU A 112 17.93 -8.73 -2.03
C GLU A 112 16.95 -8.52 -0.86
N TYR A 113 16.09 -9.51 -0.63
CA TYR A 113 15.15 -9.50 0.49
C TYR A 113 15.83 -9.33 1.86
N THR A 114 17.01 -9.93 2.03
CA THR A 114 17.74 -9.86 3.31
C THR A 114 18.36 -8.46 3.50
N SER A 115 18.87 -7.88 2.41
CA SER A 115 19.43 -6.52 2.41
C SER A 115 18.36 -5.46 2.64
N LYS A 116 17.23 -5.50 1.90
CA LYS A 116 16.12 -4.54 2.08
C LYS A 116 15.55 -4.60 3.49
N LYS A 117 15.33 -5.80 4.05
CA LYS A 117 14.86 -5.95 5.44
C LYS A 117 15.79 -5.26 6.46
N LYS A 118 17.11 -5.36 6.28
CA LYS A 118 18.08 -4.70 7.16
C LYS A 118 17.99 -3.18 7.02
N LEU A 119 17.92 -2.68 5.78
CA LEU A 119 17.82 -1.25 5.52
C LEU A 119 16.51 -0.66 6.08
N TYR A 120 15.37 -1.33 5.90
CA TYR A 120 14.10 -0.91 6.51
C TYR A 120 14.17 -0.86 8.04
N ALA A 121 14.91 -1.78 8.68
CA ALA A 121 15.14 -1.76 10.12
C ALA A 121 16.05 -0.59 10.55
N GLU A 122 17.10 -0.29 9.78
CA GLU A 122 18.00 0.85 10.00
C GLU A 122 17.26 2.19 9.83
N MET A 123 16.31 2.24 8.90
CA MET A 123 15.38 3.36 8.70
C MET A 123 14.24 3.39 9.73
N GLU A 124 14.16 2.41 10.64
CA GLU A 124 13.12 2.32 11.67
C GLU A 124 11.68 2.30 11.10
N ILE A 125 11.48 1.78 9.88
CA ILE A 125 10.14 1.63 9.29
C ILE A 125 9.35 0.65 10.16
N LEU A 126 8.22 1.12 10.72
CA LEU A 126 7.53 0.42 11.78
C LEU A 126 6.99 -0.95 11.34
N TYR A 127 6.45 -1.04 10.13
CA TYR A 127 5.88 -2.27 9.59
C TYR A 127 6.60 -2.71 8.32
N TYR A 128 7.04 -3.96 8.31
CA TYR A 128 7.58 -4.59 7.11
C TYR A 128 6.70 -5.78 6.72
N VAL A 129 6.00 -5.64 5.59
CA VAL A 129 5.04 -6.60 5.07
C VAL A 129 5.64 -7.34 3.89
N VAL A 130 5.53 -8.66 3.92
CA VAL A 130 6.12 -9.52 2.90
C VAL A 130 5.08 -10.50 2.43
N TYR A 131 4.77 -10.46 1.15
CA TYR A 131 3.84 -11.36 0.51
C TYR A 131 4.54 -12.23 -0.52
N ASN A 132 4.47 -13.54 -0.34
CA ASN A 132 5.01 -14.50 -1.27
C ASN A 132 3.98 -15.63 -1.50
N PRO A 133 3.20 -15.55 -2.59
CA PRO A 133 2.16 -16.53 -2.88
C PRO A 133 2.70 -17.92 -3.25
N GLU A 134 4.00 -18.05 -3.53
CA GLU A 134 4.64 -19.32 -3.93
C GLU A 134 5.10 -20.15 -2.72
N ARG A 135 5.04 -19.60 -1.49
CA ARG A 135 5.46 -20.31 -0.28
C ARG A 135 4.59 -21.55 -0.05
N ARG A 136 5.24 -22.72 -0.05
CA ARG A 136 4.58 -24.01 0.26
C ARG A 136 4.64 -24.43 1.74
N ARG A 137 5.66 -23.97 2.48
CA ARG A 137 5.96 -24.42 3.86
C ARG A 137 5.68 -23.38 4.94
N LYS A 138 5.49 -22.13 4.53
CA LYS A 138 5.25 -20.98 5.40
C LYS A 138 4.00 -20.26 4.92
N PRO A 139 3.29 -19.51 5.78
CA PRO A 139 2.22 -18.63 5.35
C PRO A 139 2.70 -17.70 4.21
N PRO A 140 1.83 -17.39 3.24
CA PRO A 140 2.15 -16.46 2.15
C PRO A 140 2.49 -15.05 2.65
N LEU A 141 1.84 -14.62 3.74
CA LEU A 141 2.01 -13.31 4.35
C LEU A 141 2.86 -13.41 5.62
N GLU A 142 3.92 -12.60 5.70
CA GLU A 142 4.68 -12.32 6.92
C GLU A 142 4.58 -10.81 7.20
N VAL A 143 4.15 -10.44 8.40
CA VAL A 143 4.10 -9.03 8.85
C VAL A 143 5.06 -8.89 10.02
N TYR A 144 6.04 -8.01 9.90
CA TYR A 144 6.98 -7.71 10.96
C TYR A 144 6.69 -6.32 11.52
N ARG A 145 6.82 -6.18 12.85
CA ARG A 145 6.78 -4.89 13.55
C ARG A 145 8.17 -4.59 14.10
N PHE A 146 8.65 -3.37 13.89
CA PHE A 146 9.90 -2.90 14.48
C PHE A 146 9.70 -2.61 15.96
N VAL A 147 10.45 -3.30 16.82
CA VAL A 147 10.39 -3.18 18.28
C VAL A 147 11.82 -3.28 18.82
N ASN A 148 12.25 -2.28 19.59
CA ASN A 148 13.56 -2.27 20.27
C ASN A 148 14.77 -2.58 19.35
N GLY A 149 14.77 -2.05 18.13
CA GLY A 149 15.89 -2.23 17.20
C GLY A 149 15.81 -3.47 16.31
N GLU A 150 14.74 -4.27 16.42
CA GLU A 150 14.58 -5.48 15.61
C GLU A 150 13.16 -5.70 15.08
N TYR A 151 13.05 -6.44 13.98
CA TYR A 151 11.76 -6.83 13.40
C TYR A 151 11.21 -8.10 14.04
N VAL A 152 10.10 -7.97 14.76
CA VAL A 152 9.38 -9.07 15.40
C VAL A 152 8.19 -9.48 14.53
N LEU A 153 8.12 -10.77 14.17
CA LEU A 153 7.02 -11.32 13.38
C LEU A 153 5.69 -11.23 14.17
N GLN A 154 4.67 -10.68 13.54
CA GLN A 154 3.31 -10.57 14.06
C GLN A 154 2.48 -11.77 13.57
N PRO A 155 1.88 -12.56 14.47
CA PRO A 155 1.05 -13.70 14.08
C PRO A 155 -0.34 -13.26 13.63
N GLY A 156 -0.94 -14.00 12.70
CA GLY A 156 -2.34 -13.85 12.32
C GLY A 156 -2.57 -13.70 10.82
N ASN A 157 -3.84 -13.81 10.43
CA ASN A 157 -4.36 -13.39 9.14
C ASN A 157 -5.85 -13.05 9.32
N PRO A 158 -6.25 -11.77 9.32
CA PRO A 158 -5.39 -10.61 9.10
C PRO A 158 -4.57 -10.22 10.35
N VAL A 159 -3.56 -9.38 10.18
CA VAL A 159 -2.72 -8.81 11.24
C VAL A 159 -3.13 -7.37 11.47
N TRP A 160 -3.55 -7.03 12.69
CA TRP A 160 -3.92 -5.67 13.08
C TRP A 160 -2.68 -4.78 13.23
N LEU A 161 -2.71 -3.59 12.61
CA LEU A 161 -1.65 -2.59 12.65
C LEU A 161 -2.17 -1.34 13.40
N PRO A 162 -1.98 -1.25 14.73
CA PRO A 162 -2.61 -0.23 15.57
C PRO A 162 -2.42 1.21 15.09
N GLU A 163 -1.22 1.56 14.65
CA GLU A 163 -0.84 2.92 14.23
C GLU A 163 -1.43 3.30 12.86
N ILE A 164 -1.80 2.31 12.05
CA ILE A 164 -2.50 2.50 10.76
C ILE A 164 -4.02 2.44 10.97
N ASN A 165 -4.48 1.88 12.10
CA ASN A 165 -5.89 1.63 12.41
C ASN A 165 -6.59 0.76 11.34
N LEU A 166 -5.83 -0.17 10.76
CA LEU A 166 -6.29 -1.17 9.81
C LEU A 166 -5.58 -2.48 10.07
N ALA A 167 -6.16 -3.57 9.62
CA ALA A 167 -5.50 -4.86 9.54
C ALA A 167 -5.09 -5.16 8.09
N ILE A 168 -3.99 -5.88 7.90
CA ILE A 168 -3.58 -6.39 6.59
C ILE A 168 -3.64 -7.92 6.59
N GLY A 169 -4.21 -8.48 5.54
CA GLY A 169 -4.38 -9.92 5.41
C GLY A 169 -4.52 -10.34 3.98
N TYR A 170 -4.72 -11.64 3.77
CA TYR A 170 -5.00 -12.20 2.46
C TYR A 170 -6.23 -13.10 2.50
N GLU A 171 -6.97 -13.08 1.40
CA GLU A 171 -8.15 -13.91 1.16
C GLU A 171 -8.26 -14.23 -0.32
N ARG A 172 -8.90 -15.37 -0.65
CA ARG A 172 -9.19 -15.71 -2.03
C ARG A 172 -10.31 -14.82 -2.56
N GLY A 173 -10.04 -14.05 -3.61
CA GLY A 173 -11.01 -13.17 -4.23
C GLY A 173 -10.77 -12.98 -5.72
N ILE A 174 -11.54 -12.07 -6.32
CA ILE A 174 -11.45 -11.71 -7.73
C ILE A 174 -11.09 -10.23 -7.81
N TYR A 175 -10.04 -9.92 -8.56
CA TYR A 175 -9.65 -8.55 -8.87
C TYR A 175 -9.18 -8.50 -10.33
N GLN A 176 -9.69 -7.54 -11.10
CA GLN A 176 -9.46 -7.47 -12.55
C GLN A 176 -9.75 -8.80 -13.28
N GLY A 177 -10.79 -9.52 -12.83
CA GLY A 177 -11.19 -10.82 -13.39
C GLY A 177 -10.28 -12.00 -13.01
N ILE A 178 -9.24 -11.80 -12.20
CA ILE A 178 -8.29 -12.84 -11.81
C ILE A 178 -8.63 -13.38 -10.43
N THR A 179 -8.91 -14.69 -10.35
CA THR A 179 -9.21 -15.38 -9.08
C THR A 179 -7.94 -15.91 -8.42
N ARG A 180 -7.56 -15.36 -7.26
CA ARG A 180 -6.42 -15.83 -6.46
C ARG A 180 -6.50 -15.31 -5.02
N ASP A 181 -5.53 -15.68 -4.20
CA ASP A 181 -5.31 -15.03 -2.92
C ASP A 181 -4.72 -13.64 -3.19
N TRP A 182 -5.40 -12.61 -2.71
CA TRP A 182 -5.04 -11.20 -2.83
C TRP A 182 -4.79 -10.62 -1.44
N LEU A 183 -4.00 -9.54 -1.36
CA LEU A 183 -3.89 -8.76 -0.13
C LEU A 183 -5.04 -7.75 -0.03
N TYR A 184 -5.54 -7.57 1.19
CA TYR A 184 -6.59 -6.60 1.48
C TYR A 184 -6.35 -5.90 2.81
N TRP A 185 -7.02 -4.76 2.96
CA TRP A 185 -7.24 -4.11 4.24
C TRP A 185 -8.47 -4.67 4.93
N TYR A 186 -8.45 -4.71 6.26
CA TYR A 186 -9.53 -5.19 7.12
C TYR A 186 -9.80 -4.17 8.22
N ASP A 187 -11.04 -4.12 8.70
CA ASP A 187 -11.43 -3.32 9.85
C ASP A 187 -11.07 -3.98 11.19
N ALA A 188 -11.41 -3.31 12.29
CA ALA A 188 -11.14 -3.80 13.65
C ALA A 188 -11.93 -5.08 14.01
N GLN A 189 -12.98 -5.40 13.25
CA GLN A 189 -13.77 -6.62 13.37
C GLN A 189 -13.26 -7.74 12.46
N GLN A 190 -12.11 -7.53 11.79
CA GLN A 190 -11.52 -8.44 10.82
C GLN A 190 -12.42 -8.67 9.60
N VAL A 191 -13.28 -7.70 9.27
CA VAL A 191 -14.05 -7.71 8.04
C VAL A 191 -13.22 -7.04 6.95
N ARG A 192 -13.07 -7.74 5.83
CA ARG A 192 -12.34 -7.26 4.66
C ARG A 192 -13.03 -6.05 4.04
N TYR A 193 -12.28 -5.00 3.73
CA TYR A 193 -12.78 -3.92 2.89
C TYR A 193 -12.91 -4.38 1.43
N LEU A 194 -14.06 -4.04 0.84
CA LEU A 194 -14.35 -4.37 -0.54
C LEU A 194 -13.43 -3.63 -1.51
N THR A 195 -13.08 -4.29 -2.62
CA THR A 195 -12.39 -3.63 -3.73
C THR A 195 -13.28 -2.59 -4.40
N PRO A 196 -12.71 -1.65 -5.16
CA PRO A 196 -13.51 -0.72 -5.97
C PRO A 196 -14.54 -1.43 -6.87
N GLU A 197 -14.14 -2.55 -7.50
CA GLU A 197 -14.99 -3.36 -8.39
C GLU A 197 -16.16 -4.00 -7.62
N GLU A 198 -15.89 -4.57 -6.45
CA GLU A 198 -16.91 -5.15 -5.58
C GLU A 198 -17.90 -4.09 -5.09
N ARG A 199 -17.40 -2.89 -4.75
CA ARG A 199 -18.24 -1.76 -4.34
C ARG A 199 -19.13 -1.27 -5.47
N ALA A 200 -18.59 -1.12 -6.68
CA ALA A 200 -19.37 -0.73 -7.85
C ALA A 200 -20.49 -1.74 -8.13
N THR A 201 -20.15 -3.04 -8.14
CA THR A 201 -21.13 -4.12 -8.33
C THR A 201 -22.22 -4.10 -7.25
N ALA A 202 -21.84 -3.93 -5.98
CA ALA A 202 -22.80 -3.86 -4.88
C ALA A 202 -23.72 -2.63 -4.98
N ALA A 203 -23.20 -1.49 -5.43
CA ALA A 203 -23.97 -0.27 -5.65
C ALA A 203 -24.97 -0.44 -6.79
N GLU A 204 -24.55 -1.02 -7.92
CA GLU A 204 -25.42 -1.33 -9.07
C GLU A 204 -26.56 -2.29 -8.67
N GLN A 205 -26.25 -3.38 -7.97
CA GLN A 205 -27.25 -4.33 -7.50
C GLN A 205 -28.24 -3.68 -6.51
N ARG A 206 -27.77 -2.75 -5.68
CA ARG A 206 -28.64 -1.99 -4.78
C ARG A 206 -29.55 -1.04 -5.56
N ALA A 207 -29.01 -0.32 -6.55
CA ALA A 207 -29.77 0.59 -7.39
C ALA A 207 -30.86 -0.16 -8.18
N GLN A 208 -30.54 -1.32 -8.76
CA GLN A 208 -31.49 -2.18 -9.46
C GLN A 208 -32.63 -2.64 -8.55
N ARG A 209 -32.31 -3.14 -7.34
CA ARG A 209 -33.33 -3.56 -6.36
C ARG A 209 -34.26 -2.43 -5.94
N LEU A 210 -33.71 -1.24 -5.70
CA LEU A 210 -34.51 -0.06 -5.34
C LEU A 210 -35.38 0.41 -6.51
N ALA A 211 -34.86 0.39 -7.74
CA ALA A 211 -35.63 0.73 -8.93
C ALA A 211 -36.82 -0.24 -9.14
N GLU A 212 -36.61 -1.54 -8.92
CA GLU A 212 -37.69 -2.54 -8.95
C GLU A 212 -38.75 -2.27 -7.87
N GLU A 213 -38.34 -1.89 -6.66
CA GLU A 213 -39.25 -1.55 -5.56
C GLU A 213 -40.06 -0.28 -5.85
N LEU A 214 -39.42 0.78 -6.39
CA LEU A 214 -40.10 2.00 -6.82
C LEU A 214 -41.15 1.72 -7.90
N ARG A 215 -40.80 0.90 -8.90
CA ARG A 215 -41.75 0.47 -9.95
C ARG A 215 -42.96 -0.27 -9.37
N ARG A 216 -42.77 -1.10 -8.33
CA ARG A 216 -43.88 -1.76 -7.61
C ARG A 216 -44.78 -0.77 -6.86
N LEU A 217 -44.21 0.34 -6.39
CA LEU A 217 -44.95 1.43 -5.76
C LEU A 217 -45.58 2.40 -6.79
N GLY A 218 -45.45 2.13 -8.09
CA GLY A 218 -45.99 2.98 -9.15
C GLY A 218 -45.20 4.25 -9.40
N ILE A 219 -43.99 4.35 -8.86
CA ILE A 219 -43.06 5.46 -9.10
C ILE A 219 -42.13 5.04 -10.24
N ASP A 220 -42.01 5.88 -11.27
CA ASP A 220 -41.03 5.67 -12.33
C ASP A 220 -39.64 6.15 -11.86
N PRO A 221 -38.68 5.23 -11.60
CA PRO A 221 -37.34 5.60 -11.15
C PRO A 221 -36.55 6.35 -12.23
N ASP A 222 -36.88 6.14 -13.51
CA ASP A 222 -36.16 6.74 -14.64
C ASP A 222 -36.55 8.23 -14.84
N ALA A 223 -37.60 8.70 -14.16
CA ALA A 223 -37.99 10.11 -14.12
C ALA A 223 -37.21 10.95 -13.08
N LEU A 224 -36.36 10.32 -12.26
CA LEU A 224 -35.58 10.96 -11.18
C LEU A 224 -34.09 11.19 -11.53
N SER A 225 -33.64 10.76 -12.71
CA SER A 225 -32.24 10.90 -13.16
C SER A 225 -31.96 12.26 -13.81
#